data_AF-A0A3T0TTH5-F1
#
_entry.id   AF-A0A3T0TTH5-F1
#
_cell.length_a   1.000
_cell.length_b   1.000
_cell.length_c   1.000
_cell.angle_alpha   90.00
_cell.angle_beta   90.00
_cell.angle_gamma   90.00
#
_symmetry.space_group_name_H-M   'P 1'
#
loop_
_entity.id
_entity.type
_entity.pdbx_description
1 polymer ?
#
loop_
_entity_poly.entity_id
_entity_poly.type
_entity_poly.pdbx_seq_one_letter_code
_entity_poly.pdbx_strand_id
1 'polypeptide(L)'
;MDQKQIKKQQTKEKMFNILGFMVIFAFLVIGIILFLTGAHVFGKINLGGTIASYIFASIFTIIFILIIIKIILIIKSENKYAKRAIDVKKIFEESSLTEEEKQINDLFNDKYSNQTSSLNIYFGVFADIEAKYYKKEVDINSAKVRMIIQKMIIETTKEFGIFDVYMAIDFSKTINKKLVWKGDFKKYKTYFTYIRELFHAADDYIYDKYFITKPKK
;
A
#
# COMPACT_ATOMS: atom_id res chain seq x y z
N MET A 1 3.06 -21.43 -8.23
CA MET A 1 1.65 -21.26 -8.65
C MET A 1 1.57 -21.50 -10.14
N ASP A 2 0.56 -22.25 -10.58
CA ASP A 2 0.43 -22.67 -11.97
C ASP A 2 -0.01 -21.46 -12.85
N GLN A 3 0.51 -21.32 -14.08
CA GLN A 3 0.25 -20.12 -14.92
C GLN A 3 -1.26 -19.88 -15.18
N LYS A 4 -2.06 -20.96 -15.20
CA LYS A 4 -3.52 -20.89 -15.30
C LYS A 4 -4.19 -20.29 -14.06
N GLN A 5 -3.64 -20.55 -12.86
CA GLN A 5 -4.16 -20.00 -11.62
C GLN A 5 -3.87 -18.49 -11.53
N ILE A 6 -2.69 -18.05 -11.95
CA ILE A 6 -2.29 -16.63 -11.99
C ILE A 6 -3.22 -15.84 -12.93
N LYS A 7 -3.47 -16.34 -14.15
CA LYS A 7 -4.38 -15.68 -15.11
C LYS A 7 -5.83 -15.62 -14.59
N LYS A 8 -6.31 -16.68 -13.93
CA LYS A 8 -7.66 -16.72 -13.35
C LYS A 8 -7.81 -15.72 -12.21
N GLN A 9 -6.79 -15.56 -11.38
CA GLN A 9 -6.75 -14.61 -10.28
C GLN A 9 -6.75 -13.15 -10.79
N GLN A 10 -5.88 -12.83 -11.75
CA GLN A 10 -5.85 -11.51 -12.40
C GLN A 10 -7.18 -11.14 -13.07
N THR A 11 -7.88 -12.11 -13.66
CA THR A 11 -9.19 -11.87 -14.29
C THR A 11 -10.27 -11.60 -13.25
N LYS A 12 -10.27 -12.34 -12.13
CA LYS A 12 -11.15 -12.10 -10.99
C LYS A 12 -10.95 -10.68 -10.44
N GLU A 13 -9.71 -10.27 -10.22
CA GLU A 13 -9.37 -8.94 -9.71
C GLU A 13 -9.86 -7.83 -10.65
N LYS A 14 -9.65 -7.97 -11.97
CA LYS A 14 -10.19 -7.01 -12.96
C LYS A 14 -11.71 -6.92 -12.88
N MET A 15 -12.40 -8.05 -12.77
CA MET A 15 -13.86 -8.09 -12.67
C MET A 15 -14.36 -7.43 -11.37
N PHE A 16 -13.70 -7.69 -10.24
CA PHE A 16 -14.01 -7.03 -8.96
C PHE A 16 -13.78 -5.52 -9.02
N ASN A 17 -12.72 -5.06 -9.68
CA ASN A 17 -12.44 -3.64 -9.84
C ASN A 17 -13.51 -2.94 -10.69
N ILE A 18 -13.94 -3.57 -11.79
CA ILE A 18 -15.03 -3.05 -12.63
C ILE A 18 -16.34 -3.00 -11.84
N LEU A 19 -16.66 -4.05 -11.08
CA LEU A 19 -17.85 -4.07 -10.22
C LEU A 19 -17.81 -2.95 -9.18
N GLY A 20 -16.66 -2.79 -8.50
CA GLY A 20 -16.47 -1.71 -7.53
C GLY A 20 -16.65 -0.33 -8.15
N PHE A 21 -16.11 -0.11 -9.35
CA PHE A 21 -16.30 1.14 -10.09
C PHE A 21 -17.78 1.39 -10.43
N MET A 22 -18.50 0.37 -10.91
CA MET A 22 -19.94 0.48 -11.18
C MET A 22 -20.75 0.83 -9.93
N VAL A 23 -20.44 0.20 -8.78
CA VAL A 23 -21.11 0.51 -7.50
C VAL A 23 -20.87 1.96 -7.08
N ILE A 24 -19.65 2.48 -7.26
CA ILE A 24 -19.34 3.88 -6.96
C ILE A 24 -20.16 4.81 -7.86
N PHE A 25 -20.21 4.53 -9.17
CA PHE A 25 -21.01 5.33 -10.11
C PHE A 25 -22.52 5.24 -9.87
N ALA A 26 -23.01 4.14 -9.32
CA ALA A 26 -24.42 4.01 -8.96
C ALA A 26 -24.85 5.08 -7.94
N PHE A 27 -23.99 5.48 -7.01
CA PHE A 27 -24.29 6.59 -6.08
C PHE A 27 -24.55 7.91 -6.80
N LEU A 28 -23.78 8.21 -7.85
CA LEU A 28 -23.99 9.39 -8.67
C LEU A 28 -25.31 9.30 -9.45
N VAL A 29 -25.58 8.16 -10.08
CA VAL A 29 -26.81 7.94 -10.86
C VAL A 29 -28.05 8.05 -9.97
N ILE A 30 -28.04 7.42 -8.80
CA ILE A 30 -29.11 7.53 -7.81
C ILE A 30 -29.31 8.98 -7.38
N GLY A 31 -28.21 9.70 -7.09
CA GLY A 31 -28.26 11.12 -6.74
C GLY A 31 -28.93 11.97 -7.82
N ILE A 32 -28.54 11.79 -9.09
CA ILE A 32 -29.13 12.50 -10.23
C ILE A 32 -30.62 12.19 -10.38
N ILE A 33 -31.01 10.91 -10.31
CA ILE A 33 -32.42 10.51 -10.41
C ILE A 33 -33.26 11.15 -9.31
N LEU A 34 -32.75 11.20 -8.08
CA LEU A 34 -33.43 11.83 -6.95
C LEU A 34 -33.56 13.35 -7.14
N PHE A 35 -32.53 14.04 -7.64
CA PHE A 35 -32.64 15.46 -8.00
C PHE A 35 -33.71 15.72 -9.05
N LEU A 36 -33.75 14.91 -10.12
CA LEU A 36 -34.75 15.02 -11.18
C LEU A 36 -36.17 14.72 -10.67
N THR A 37 -36.30 13.76 -9.76
CA THR A 37 -37.57 13.42 -9.10
C THR A 37 -38.07 14.55 -8.22
N GLY A 38 -37.20 15.16 -7.41
CA GLY A 38 -37.52 16.36 -6.62
C GLY A 38 -37.90 17.56 -7.48
N ALA A 39 -37.28 17.71 -8.67
CA ALA A 39 -37.60 18.74 -9.64
C ALA A 39 -38.89 18.46 -10.46
N HIS A 40 -39.64 17.40 -10.12
CA HIS A 40 -40.87 17.00 -10.79
C HIS A 40 -40.73 16.64 -12.28
N VAL A 41 -39.53 16.28 -12.72
CA VAL A 41 -39.28 15.87 -14.12
C VAL A 41 -40.02 14.58 -14.47
N PHE A 42 -40.19 13.67 -13.50
CA PHE A 42 -40.90 12.40 -13.66
C PHE A 42 -42.37 12.44 -13.19
N GLY A 43 -42.90 13.63 -12.93
CA GLY A 43 -44.26 13.83 -12.43
C GLY A 43 -44.32 14.51 -11.05
N LYS A 44 -45.54 14.86 -10.64
CA LYS A 44 -45.76 15.56 -9.37
C LYS A 44 -45.71 14.59 -8.20
N ILE A 45 -44.92 14.94 -7.19
CA ILE A 45 -44.86 14.27 -5.89
C ILE A 45 -45.26 15.28 -4.81
N ASN A 46 -45.66 14.79 -3.64
CA ASN A 46 -46.02 15.67 -2.53
C ASN A 46 -44.79 16.41 -1.98
N LEU A 47 -45.03 17.47 -1.21
CA LEU A 47 -43.95 18.31 -0.65
C LEU A 47 -42.93 17.51 0.16
N GLY A 48 -43.39 16.53 0.95
CA GLY A 48 -42.52 15.64 1.72
C GLY A 48 -41.61 14.80 0.83
N GLY A 49 -42.13 14.26 -0.26
CA GLY A 49 -41.38 13.52 -1.27
C GLY A 49 -40.34 14.39 -1.98
N THR A 50 -40.70 15.64 -2.30
CA THR A 50 -39.76 16.63 -2.88
C THR A 50 -38.59 16.89 -1.94
N ILE A 51 -38.87 17.19 -0.67
CA ILE A 51 -37.85 17.46 0.35
C ILE A 51 -36.95 16.23 0.55
N ALA A 52 -37.55 15.05 0.74
CA ALA A 52 -36.81 13.80 0.92
C ALA A 52 -35.89 13.52 -0.27
N SER A 53 -36.39 13.71 -1.50
CA SER A 53 -35.61 13.50 -2.72
C SER A 53 -34.36 14.39 -2.76
N TYR A 54 -34.48 15.68 -2.43
CA TYR A 54 -33.32 16.59 -2.38
C TYR A 54 -32.31 16.24 -1.29
N ILE A 55 -32.78 15.85 -0.10
CA ILE A 55 -31.91 15.46 1.02
C ILE A 55 -31.11 14.21 0.64
N PHE A 56 -31.79 13.15 0.20
CA PHE A 56 -31.10 11.91 -0.17
C PHE A 56 -30.22 12.09 -1.41
N ALA A 57 -30.65 12.86 -2.41
CA ALA A 57 -29.82 13.19 -3.57
C ALA A 57 -28.49 13.85 -3.15
N SER A 58 -28.58 14.80 -2.21
CA SER A 58 -27.42 15.50 -1.67
C SER A 58 -26.48 14.55 -0.92
N ILE A 59 -27.02 13.67 -0.06
CA ILE A 59 -26.24 12.66 0.68
C ILE A 59 -25.50 11.73 -0.30
N PHE A 60 -26.19 11.16 -1.28
CA PHE A 60 -25.57 10.24 -2.24
C PHE A 60 -24.51 10.93 -3.10
N THR A 61 -24.75 12.17 -3.51
CA THR A 61 -23.79 12.96 -4.28
C THR A 61 -22.55 13.31 -3.45
N ILE A 62 -22.71 13.69 -2.18
CA ILE A 62 -21.60 13.97 -1.27
C ILE A 62 -20.77 12.70 -1.05
N ILE A 63 -21.41 11.55 -0.81
CA ILE A 63 -20.71 10.27 -0.66
C ILE A 63 -19.89 9.95 -1.91
N PHE A 64 -20.46 10.11 -3.11
CA PHE A 64 -19.74 9.93 -4.36
C PHE A 64 -18.52 10.86 -4.46
N ILE A 65 -18.69 12.17 -4.19
CA ILE A 65 -17.59 13.14 -4.21
C ILE A 65 -16.48 12.73 -3.24
N LEU A 66 -16.81 12.33 -2.00
CA LEU A 66 -15.84 11.89 -1.01
C LEU A 66 -15.04 10.67 -1.48
N ILE A 67 -15.69 9.70 -2.12
CA ILE A 67 -15.03 8.53 -2.71
C ILE A 67 -14.06 8.95 -3.82
N ILE A 68 -14.50 9.81 -4.75
CA ILE A 68 -13.65 10.29 -5.86
C ILE A 68 -12.43 11.06 -5.33
N ILE A 69 -12.63 11.97 -4.37
CA ILE A 69 -11.54 12.70 -3.71
C ILE A 69 -10.54 11.70 -3.10
N LYS A 70 -11.04 10.65 -2.44
CA LYS A 70 -10.17 9.64 -1.82
C LYS A 70 -9.35 8.88 -2.86
N ILE A 71 -9.95 8.49 -3.99
CA ILE A 71 -9.24 7.83 -5.10
C ILE A 71 -8.14 8.74 -5.65
N ILE A 72 -8.43 10.02 -5.88
CA ILE A 72 -7.43 11.01 -6.35
C ILE A 72 -6.27 11.13 -5.35
N LEU A 73 -6.57 11.18 -4.05
CA LEU A 73 -5.54 11.25 -3.01
C LEU A 73 -4.65 10.01 -2.98
N ILE A 74 -5.23 8.82 -3.21
CA ILE A 74 -4.46 7.57 -3.34
C ILE A 74 -3.53 7.67 -4.54
N ILE A 75 -4.04 7.93 -5.75
CA ILE A 75 -3.22 8.04 -6.97
C ILE A 75 -2.09 9.08 -6.81
N LYS A 76 -2.37 10.21 -6.16
CA LYS A 76 -1.36 11.24 -5.87
C LYS A 76 -0.27 10.73 -4.91
N SER A 77 -0.64 9.93 -3.90
CA SER A 77 0.33 9.36 -2.97
C SER A 77 1.18 8.28 -3.65
N GLU A 78 0.55 7.43 -4.48
CA GLU A 78 1.21 6.40 -5.28
C GLU A 78 2.29 7.00 -6.19
N ASN A 79 1.94 8.05 -6.93
CA ASN A 79 2.88 8.79 -7.77
C ASN A 79 4.02 9.42 -6.96
N LYS A 80 3.74 9.92 -5.76
CA LYS A 80 4.77 10.48 -4.86
C LYS A 80 5.74 9.40 -4.39
N TYR A 81 5.25 8.19 -4.10
CA TYR A 81 6.09 7.06 -3.69
C TYR A 81 6.88 6.46 -4.85
N ALA A 82 6.27 6.34 -6.03
CA ALA A 82 6.94 5.87 -7.24
C ALA A 82 8.17 6.73 -7.60
N LYS A 83 8.09 8.05 -7.42
CA LYS A 83 9.22 8.98 -7.60
C LYS A 83 10.39 8.76 -6.63
N ARG A 84 10.18 8.00 -5.55
CA ARG A 84 11.20 7.66 -4.53
C ARG A 84 11.74 6.25 -4.72
N ALA A 85 11.33 5.54 -5.77
CA ALA A 85 11.88 4.24 -6.08
C ALA A 85 13.40 4.33 -6.28
N ILE A 86 14.13 3.41 -5.68
CA ILE A 86 15.57 3.29 -5.86
C ILE A 86 15.90 1.97 -6.53
N ASP A 87 17.00 1.91 -7.28
CA ASP A 87 17.46 0.67 -7.89
C ASP A 87 18.15 -0.21 -6.84
N VAL A 88 17.36 -1.06 -6.18
CA VAL A 88 17.86 -1.96 -5.15
C VAL A 88 18.86 -2.96 -5.72
N LYS A 89 18.73 -3.37 -6.99
CA LYS A 89 19.71 -4.27 -7.58
C LYS A 89 21.07 -3.58 -7.63
N LYS A 90 21.12 -2.36 -8.19
CA LYS A 90 22.35 -1.57 -8.30
C LYS A 90 23.01 -1.26 -6.95
N ILE A 91 22.22 -0.96 -5.92
CA ILE A 91 22.76 -0.67 -4.57
C ILE A 91 23.52 -1.85 -3.98
N PHE A 92 23.10 -3.07 -4.31
CA PHE A 92 23.62 -4.29 -3.70
C PHE A 92 24.37 -5.21 -4.69
N GLU A 93 24.80 -4.69 -5.85
CA GLU A 93 25.52 -5.46 -6.88
C GLU A 93 26.83 -6.07 -6.36
N GLU A 94 27.56 -5.34 -5.52
CA GLU A 94 28.85 -5.75 -4.96
C GLU A 94 28.75 -6.24 -3.51
N SER A 95 27.53 -6.36 -2.96
CA SER A 95 27.34 -6.77 -1.56
C SER A 95 27.57 -8.26 -1.38
N SER A 96 28.47 -8.62 -0.47
CA SER A 96 28.64 -10.01 -0.02
C SER A 96 27.38 -10.46 0.73
N LEU A 97 26.73 -11.52 0.26
CA LEU A 97 25.53 -12.08 0.87
C LEU A 97 25.86 -13.31 1.69
N THR A 98 25.20 -13.45 2.83
CA THR A 98 25.12 -14.71 3.55
C THR A 98 24.31 -15.74 2.75
N GLU A 99 24.45 -17.02 3.08
CA GLU A 99 23.69 -18.09 2.41
C GLU A 99 22.18 -17.88 2.50
N GLU A 100 21.67 -17.41 3.65
CA GLU A 100 20.24 -17.12 3.82
C GLU A 100 19.79 -15.98 2.90
N GLU A 101 20.55 -14.88 2.87
CA GLU A 101 20.22 -13.72 2.03
C GLU A 101 20.25 -14.06 0.55
N LYS A 102 21.23 -14.88 0.14
CA LYS A 102 21.35 -15.36 -1.23
C LYS A 102 20.15 -16.22 -1.63
N GLN A 103 19.79 -17.20 -0.79
CA GLN A 103 18.64 -18.08 -1.05
C GLN A 103 17.33 -17.30 -1.24
N ILE A 104 17.07 -16.30 -0.39
CA ILE A 104 15.88 -15.46 -0.50
C ILE A 104 15.94 -14.58 -1.75
N ASN A 105 17.09 -13.98 -2.04
CA ASN A 105 17.27 -13.15 -3.22
C ASN A 105 17.08 -13.95 -4.52
N ASP A 106 17.63 -15.16 -4.59
CA ASP A 106 17.48 -16.04 -5.74
C ASP A 106 16.02 -16.48 -5.91
N LEU A 107 15.33 -16.84 -4.82
CA LEU A 107 13.90 -17.14 -4.84
C LEU A 107 13.07 -15.94 -5.33
N PHE A 108 13.40 -14.73 -4.88
CA PHE A 108 12.72 -13.51 -5.29
C PHE A 108 12.90 -13.26 -6.79
N ASN A 109 14.14 -13.35 -7.29
CA ASN A 109 14.44 -13.10 -8.70
C ASN A 109 13.82 -14.16 -9.63
N ASP A 110 13.78 -15.42 -9.21
CA ASP A 110 13.19 -16.51 -9.99
C ASP A 110 11.66 -16.41 -10.05
N LYS A 111 10.98 -16.26 -8.89
CA LYS A 111 9.52 -16.41 -8.80
C LYS A 111 8.73 -15.12 -8.61
N TYR A 112 9.39 -14.04 -8.21
CA TYR A 112 8.75 -12.78 -7.80
C TYR A 112 9.39 -11.56 -8.47
N SER A 113 10.13 -11.73 -9.58
CA SER A 113 10.75 -10.62 -10.33
C SER A 113 9.75 -9.59 -10.86
N ASN A 114 8.49 -9.98 -11.04
CA ASN A 114 7.41 -9.04 -11.35
C ASN A 114 7.12 -8.04 -10.21
N GLN A 115 7.61 -8.30 -9.00
CA GLN A 115 7.49 -7.42 -7.84
C GLN A 115 8.72 -6.52 -7.63
N THR A 116 9.71 -6.53 -8.54
CA THR A 116 10.92 -5.68 -8.41
C THR A 116 10.57 -4.19 -8.30
N SER A 117 9.54 -3.71 -9.01
CA SER A 117 9.08 -2.33 -8.86
C SER A 117 8.57 -2.05 -7.44
N SER A 118 7.82 -2.99 -6.85
CA SER A 118 7.32 -2.89 -5.48
C SER A 118 8.46 -2.87 -4.46
N LEU A 119 9.48 -3.72 -4.65
CA LEU A 119 10.70 -3.73 -3.84
C LEU A 119 11.42 -2.36 -3.91
N ASN A 120 11.64 -1.84 -5.10
CA ASN A 120 12.33 -0.58 -5.33
C ASN A 120 11.59 0.62 -4.70
N ILE A 121 10.27 0.68 -4.86
CA ILE A 121 9.42 1.71 -4.26
C ILE A 121 9.45 1.61 -2.74
N TYR A 122 9.21 0.40 -2.20
CA TYR A 122 9.10 0.20 -0.77
C TYR A 122 10.41 0.51 -0.06
N PHE A 123 11.53 0.00 -0.58
CA PHE A 123 12.86 0.22 -0.01
C PHE A 123 13.18 1.73 0.04
N GLY A 124 12.98 2.45 -1.07
CA GLY A 124 13.25 3.90 -1.11
C GLY A 124 12.34 4.70 -0.18
N VAL A 125 11.06 4.36 -0.11
CA VAL A 125 10.13 5.01 0.83
C VAL A 125 10.46 4.69 2.29
N PHE A 126 10.93 3.47 2.58
CA PHE A 126 11.31 3.06 3.93
C PHE A 126 12.58 3.78 4.40
N ALA A 127 13.59 3.94 3.53
CA ALA A 127 14.77 4.78 3.82
C ALA A 127 14.35 6.21 4.22
N ASP A 128 13.39 6.78 3.49
CA ASP A 128 12.83 8.10 3.80
C ASP A 128 12.03 8.16 5.10
N ILE A 129 11.45 7.04 5.55
CA ILE A 129 10.77 6.94 6.84
C ILE A 129 11.83 6.99 7.95
N GLU A 130 12.89 6.19 7.84
CA GLU A 130 13.99 6.14 8.79
C GLU A 130 14.72 7.49 8.91
N ALA A 131 15.06 8.13 7.80
CA ALA A 131 15.71 9.44 7.80
C ALA A 131 14.88 10.50 8.54
N LYS A 132 13.54 10.44 8.44
CA LYS A 132 12.65 11.33 9.19
C LYS A 132 12.56 10.99 10.67
N TYR A 133 12.57 9.70 10.99
CA TYR A 133 12.53 9.23 12.38
C TYR A 133 13.79 9.66 13.14
N TYR A 134 14.97 9.43 12.56
CA TYR A 134 16.25 9.82 13.13
C TYR A 134 16.62 11.30 12.94
N LYS A 135 15.83 12.06 12.17
CA LYS A 135 16.07 13.49 11.85
C LYS A 135 17.46 13.76 11.26
N LYS A 136 18.00 12.81 10.50
CA LYS A 136 19.32 12.88 9.86
C LYS A 136 19.29 12.09 8.54
N GLU A 137 20.15 12.46 7.60
CA GLU A 137 20.43 11.60 6.44
C GLU A 137 21.10 10.31 6.93
N VAL A 138 20.32 9.24 6.92
CA VAL A 138 20.76 7.87 7.19
C VAL A 138 20.41 7.02 5.98
N ASP A 139 21.34 6.17 5.55
CA ASP A 139 21.05 5.11 4.61
C ASP A 139 20.69 3.82 5.35
N ILE A 140 19.99 2.94 4.66
CA ILE A 140 19.58 1.62 5.13
C ILE A 140 20.14 0.52 4.22
N ASN A 141 21.34 0.73 3.66
CA ASN A 141 21.97 -0.17 2.69
C ASN A 141 22.51 -1.44 3.36
N SER A 142 21.60 -2.22 3.94
CA SER A 142 21.84 -3.47 4.63
C SER A 142 21.22 -4.62 3.83
N ALA A 143 22.01 -5.65 3.55
CA ALA A 143 21.54 -6.86 2.85
C ALA A 143 20.42 -7.55 3.64
N LYS A 144 20.47 -7.48 4.98
CA LYS A 144 19.42 -7.98 5.87
C LYS A 144 18.11 -7.23 5.69
N VAL A 145 18.16 -5.89 5.64
CA VAL A 145 16.97 -5.04 5.40
C VAL A 145 16.34 -5.40 4.05
N ARG A 146 17.16 -5.51 2.99
CA ARG A 146 16.69 -5.96 1.67
C ARG A 146 16.03 -7.34 1.73
N MET A 147 16.66 -8.30 2.39
CA MET A 147 16.14 -9.67 2.52
C MET A 147 14.80 -9.69 3.25
N ILE A 148 14.62 -8.92 4.32
CA ILE A 148 13.36 -8.85 5.07
C ILE A 148 12.24 -8.29 4.18
N ILE A 149 12.52 -7.26 3.37
CA ILE A 149 11.54 -6.73 2.41
C ILE A 149 11.17 -7.79 1.36
N GLN A 150 12.15 -8.52 0.83
CA GLN A 150 11.90 -9.62 -0.11
C GLN A 150 11.04 -10.72 0.54
N LYS A 151 11.34 -11.12 1.78
CA LYS A 151 10.52 -12.08 2.53
C LYS A 151 9.10 -11.58 2.74
N MET A 152 8.93 -10.31 3.09
CA MET A 152 7.60 -9.70 3.23
C MET A 152 6.81 -9.81 1.93
N ILE A 153 7.40 -9.45 0.79
CA ILE A 153 6.75 -9.54 -0.53
C ILE A 153 6.36 -10.98 -0.84
N ILE A 154 7.27 -11.93 -0.62
CA ILE A 154 7.06 -13.36 -0.89
C ILE A 154 5.90 -13.90 -0.05
N GLU A 155 5.94 -13.71 1.27
CA GLU A 155 4.94 -14.31 2.17
C GLU A 155 3.58 -13.63 2.06
N THR A 156 3.52 -12.32 1.90
CA THR A 156 2.24 -11.63 1.65
C THR A 156 1.64 -12.02 0.30
N THR A 157 2.46 -12.21 -0.74
CA THR A 157 1.98 -12.71 -2.04
C THR A 157 1.48 -14.14 -1.93
N LYS A 158 2.10 -15.01 -1.10
CA LYS A 158 1.61 -16.37 -0.85
C LYS A 158 0.27 -16.37 -0.11
N GLU A 159 0.11 -15.52 0.91
CA GLU A 159 -1.08 -15.49 1.76
C GLU A 159 -2.26 -14.78 1.10
N PHE A 160 -2.03 -13.61 0.51
CA PHE A 160 -3.08 -12.74 -0.04
C PHE A 160 -3.17 -12.78 -1.56
N GLY A 161 -2.23 -13.46 -2.23
CA GLY A 161 -2.13 -13.51 -3.69
C GLY A 161 -1.39 -12.33 -4.33
N ILE A 162 -1.25 -11.22 -3.59
CA ILE A 162 -0.59 -10.00 -4.06
C ILE A 162 0.09 -9.28 -2.89
N PHE A 163 1.23 -8.66 -3.18
CA PHE A 163 1.83 -7.66 -2.30
C PHE A 163 1.33 -6.26 -2.68
N ASP A 164 0.63 -5.61 -1.75
CA ASP A 164 0.21 -4.22 -1.88
C ASP A 164 1.26 -3.33 -1.21
N VAL A 165 2.10 -2.70 -2.06
CA VAL A 165 3.19 -1.83 -1.62
C VAL A 165 2.68 -0.59 -0.88
N TYR A 166 1.52 -0.06 -1.26
CA TYR A 166 0.99 1.17 -0.67
C TYR A 166 0.39 0.89 0.70
N MET A 167 -0.28 -0.25 0.85
CA MET A 167 -0.71 -0.74 2.15
C MET A 167 0.50 -0.98 3.08
N ALA A 168 1.58 -1.59 2.59
CA ALA A 168 2.80 -1.78 3.38
C ALA A 168 3.41 -0.44 3.85
N ILE A 169 3.43 0.57 2.97
CA ILE A 169 3.91 1.92 3.30
C ILE A 169 3.04 2.56 4.39
N ASP A 170 1.72 2.47 4.27
CA ASP A 170 0.80 3.05 5.24
C ASP A 170 0.88 2.34 6.59
N PHE A 171 1.02 1.02 6.62
CA PHE A 171 1.28 0.26 7.85
C PHE A 171 2.61 0.65 8.48
N SER A 172 3.68 0.84 7.70
CA SER A 172 4.98 1.27 8.23
C SER A 172 4.93 2.65 8.87
N LYS A 173 4.15 3.58 8.29
CA LYS A 173 3.97 4.93 8.87
C LYS A 173 3.08 4.95 10.11
N THR A 174 2.23 3.95 10.27
CA THR A 174 1.26 3.87 11.36
C THR A 174 1.69 2.94 12.48
N ILE A 175 2.71 2.09 12.28
CA ILE A 175 3.15 1.14 13.31
C ILE A 175 3.64 1.83 14.60
N ASN A 176 4.20 3.04 14.47
CA ASN A 176 4.61 3.88 15.60
C ASN A 176 3.46 4.78 16.12
N LYS A 177 2.27 4.71 15.54
CA LYS A 177 1.07 5.46 15.97
C LYS A 177 0.13 4.52 16.72
N LYS A 178 -0.39 4.97 17.86
CA LYS A 178 -1.28 4.21 18.78
C LYS A 178 -2.60 3.67 18.18
N LEU A 179 -2.93 3.98 16.92
CA LEU A 179 -4.26 3.83 16.33
C LEU A 179 -4.30 2.81 15.18
N VAL A 180 -3.68 1.65 15.36
CA VAL A 180 -3.94 0.49 14.49
C VAL A 180 -5.04 -0.34 15.16
N TRP A 181 -6.17 -0.54 14.45
CA TRP A 181 -7.30 -1.29 14.98
C TRP A 181 -6.91 -2.76 15.18
N LYS A 182 -7.28 -3.37 16.31
CA LYS A 182 -6.96 -4.78 16.63
C LYS A 182 -7.41 -5.75 15.53
N GLY A 183 -8.50 -5.43 14.82
CA GLY A 183 -8.99 -6.20 13.68
C GLY A 183 -8.03 -6.20 12.48
N ASP A 184 -7.44 -5.05 12.16
CA ASP A 184 -6.49 -4.91 11.05
C ASP A 184 -5.20 -5.67 11.33
N PHE A 185 -4.71 -5.64 12.58
CA PHE A 185 -3.56 -6.45 12.99
C PHE A 185 -3.79 -7.94 12.79
N LYS A 186 -5.00 -8.44 13.08
CA LYS A 186 -5.33 -9.86 12.91
C LYS A 186 -5.43 -10.23 11.43
N LYS A 187 -6.04 -9.36 10.62
CA LYS A 187 -6.26 -9.59 9.19
C LYS A 187 -4.97 -9.51 8.37
N TYR A 188 -4.10 -8.55 8.69
CA TYR A 188 -2.86 -8.28 7.95
C TYR A 188 -1.62 -8.61 8.77
N LYS A 189 -1.71 -9.66 9.60
CA LYS A 189 -0.66 -10.04 10.56
C LYS A 189 0.71 -10.15 9.91
N THR A 190 0.79 -10.75 8.73
CA THR A 190 2.06 -10.97 8.01
C THR A 190 2.74 -9.67 7.62
N TYR A 191 2.01 -8.66 7.15
CA TYR A 191 2.58 -7.33 6.93
C TYR A 191 3.18 -6.77 8.21
N PHE A 192 2.40 -6.75 9.30
CA PHE A 192 2.86 -6.18 10.56
C PHE A 192 4.05 -6.92 11.18
N THR A 193 4.11 -8.25 11.04
CA THR A 193 5.25 -9.04 11.51
C THR A 193 6.54 -8.61 10.82
N TYR A 194 6.55 -8.60 9.48
CA TYR A 194 7.74 -8.22 8.73
C TYR A 194 8.09 -6.75 8.86
N ILE A 195 7.11 -5.86 8.95
CA ILE A 195 7.37 -4.43 9.18
C ILE A 195 8.09 -4.24 10.53
N ARG A 196 7.67 -4.93 11.60
CA ARG A 196 8.41 -4.85 12.89
C ARG A 196 9.82 -5.38 12.78
N GLU A 197 10.00 -6.55 12.16
CA GLU A 197 11.33 -7.13 11.93
C GLU A 197 12.22 -6.18 11.12
N LEU A 198 11.64 -5.51 10.13
CA LEU A 198 12.32 -4.53 9.29
C LEU A 198 12.78 -3.29 10.07
N PHE A 199 11.91 -2.71 10.91
CA PHE A 199 12.28 -1.60 11.79
C PHE A 199 13.42 -2.01 12.72
N HIS A 200 13.35 -3.17 13.37
CA HIS A 200 14.43 -3.65 14.24
C HIS A 200 15.76 -3.81 13.49
N ALA A 201 15.74 -4.45 12.31
CA ALA A 201 16.95 -4.63 11.52
C ALA A 201 17.54 -3.32 10.98
N ALA A 202 16.69 -2.33 10.68
CA ALA A 202 17.13 -1.00 10.27
C ALA A 202 17.69 -0.20 11.45
N ASP A 203 17.02 -0.23 12.60
CA ASP A 203 17.47 0.42 13.83
C ASP A 203 18.84 -0.11 14.25
N ASP A 204 19.05 -1.44 14.25
CA ASP A 204 20.32 -2.08 14.57
C ASP A 204 21.42 -1.61 13.61
N TYR A 205 21.17 -1.65 12.30
CA TYR A 205 22.13 -1.20 11.28
C TYR A 205 22.50 0.28 11.43
N ILE A 206 21.49 1.14 11.61
CA ILE A 206 21.69 2.59 11.75
C ILE A 206 22.47 2.87 13.03
N TYR A 207 22.12 2.21 14.13
CA TYR A 207 22.81 2.36 15.40
C TYR A 207 24.28 1.96 15.30
N ASP A 208 24.57 0.79 14.73
CA ASP A 208 25.94 0.30 14.53
C ASP A 208 26.77 1.23 13.65
N LYS A 209 26.21 1.68 12.52
CA LYS A 209 26.92 2.47 11.52
C LYS A 209 27.14 3.92 11.94
N TYR A 210 26.15 4.54 12.59
CA TYR A 210 26.13 5.98 12.83
C TYR A 210 26.35 6.38 14.30
N PHE A 211 26.18 5.46 15.25
CA PHE A 211 26.22 5.76 16.67
C PHE A 211 27.23 4.93 17.47
N ILE A 212 27.58 3.70 17.03
CA ILE A 212 28.61 2.85 17.69
C ILE A 212 30.04 3.10 17.17
N THR A 213 30.30 4.10 16.31
CA THR A 213 31.68 4.52 16.03
C THR A 213 32.37 5.05 17.31
N LYS A 214 33.04 4.15 18.05
CA LYS A 214 33.89 4.42 19.22
C LYS A 214 35.31 4.83 18.76
N PRO A 215 36.11 5.44 19.65
CA PRO A 215 36.86 6.68 19.43
C PRO A 215 38.05 6.53 18.47
N LYS A 216 38.43 7.65 17.85
CA LYS A 216 39.74 7.81 17.20
C LYS A 216 40.83 7.37 18.19
N LYS A 217 41.64 6.39 17.76
CA LYS A 217 42.98 6.18 18.30
C LYS A 217 43.82 7.43 18.09
#